data_AF-A0A6C0K7S7-F1
#
_entry.id   AF-A0A6C0K7S7-F1
#
_cell.length_a   1.000
_cell.length_b   1.000
_cell.length_c   1.000
_cell.angle_alpha   90.00
_cell.angle_beta   90.00
_cell.angle_gamma   90.00
#
_symmetry.space_group_name_H-M   'P 1'
#
loop_
_entity.id
_entity.type
_entity.pdbx_description
1 polymer ?
#
loop_
_entity_poly.entity_id
_entity_poly.type
_entity_poly.pdbx_seq_one_letter_code
_entity_poly.pdbx_strand_id
1 'polypeptide(L)'
;MSNAEVFKPNEKELKLFEQEKMDLYKGTFVVCIVYGLSAFLLLVVILFTEWGKEYIYDRFAPAVITYILGSLIIIIYLLNAIFTIRPRKIGTDMDSDANIICPDYWKLEKVPDSLKTEIMNNNINNSSSKNIIPQINRETNANLQYRCVYDNNVYGNTNELLRMKNTLADTAYPYYAGFNNFNNASNYYVAQAAKVNSSIIPEYIIKEPKKQSEHYQELKKYAMFVGAYSTSNISIFTANNSNALRVSAPEYLESATNNRGNVWKKYEDEAPLICNVVYPQVLGLLDNDTRGKNEVSCEYAKECGVSWSSLKCK
;
A
#
# COMPACT_ATOMS: atom_id res chain seq x y z
N MET A 1 -27.95 -7.98 17.68
CA MET A 1 -27.78 -7.56 16.27
C MET A 1 -27.20 -6.16 16.29
N SER A 2 -25.90 -6.03 16.07
CA SER A 2 -25.25 -4.71 16.03
C SER A 2 -25.74 -3.95 14.81
N ASN A 3 -26.07 -2.67 15.00
CA ASN A 3 -26.29 -1.74 13.90
C ASN A 3 -24.99 -1.66 13.08
N ALA A 4 -24.90 -2.45 12.02
CA ALA A 4 -23.87 -2.27 11.01
C ALA A 4 -24.13 -0.92 10.38
N GLU A 5 -23.20 0.02 10.58
CA GLU A 5 -23.26 1.33 9.96
C GLU A 5 -23.50 1.16 8.46
N VAL A 6 -24.59 1.76 7.98
CA VAL A 6 -25.00 1.70 6.59
C VAL A 6 -23.91 2.39 5.77
N PHE A 7 -23.13 1.60 5.02
CA PHE A 7 -22.06 2.09 4.16
C PHE A 7 -22.60 3.12 3.17
N LYS A 8 -22.09 4.36 3.25
CA LYS A 8 -22.39 5.45 2.33
C LYS A 8 -21.20 5.63 1.38
N PRO A 9 -21.30 5.22 0.10
CA PRO A 9 -20.18 5.28 -0.84
C PRO A 9 -19.69 6.70 -1.08
N ASN A 10 -18.39 6.87 -1.29
CA ASN A 10 -17.80 8.13 -1.73
C ASN A 10 -18.13 8.39 -3.22
N GLU A 11 -18.09 9.65 -3.69
CA GLU A 11 -18.50 10.00 -5.07
C GLU A 11 -17.73 9.20 -6.15
N LYS A 12 -16.45 8.90 -5.90
CA LYS A 12 -15.64 8.07 -6.82
C LYS A 12 -16.05 6.60 -6.78
N GLU A 13 -16.35 6.05 -5.61
CA GLU A 13 -16.84 4.67 -5.46
C GLU A 13 -18.23 4.51 -6.08
N LEU A 14 -19.07 5.54 -5.97
CA LEU A 14 -20.38 5.59 -6.62
C LEU A 14 -20.22 5.55 -8.15
N LYS A 15 -19.31 6.34 -8.73
CA LYS A 15 -19.03 6.31 -10.17
C LYS A 15 -18.48 4.97 -10.65
N LEU A 16 -17.57 4.35 -9.90
CA LEU A 16 -17.02 3.03 -10.21
C LEU A 16 -18.10 1.95 -10.12
N PHE A 17 -18.94 2.01 -9.10
CA PHE A 17 -20.09 1.12 -8.94
C PHE A 17 -21.11 1.29 -10.08
N GLU A 18 -21.42 2.54 -10.45
CA GLU A 18 -22.27 2.84 -11.61
C GLU A 18 -21.66 2.28 -12.90
N GLN A 19 -20.35 2.42 -13.10
CA GLN A 19 -19.67 1.89 -14.26
C GLN A 19 -19.70 0.35 -14.32
N GLU A 20 -19.38 -0.33 -13.22
CA GLU A 20 -19.45 -1.80 -13.13
C GLU A 20 -20.87 -2.31 -13.37
N LYS A 21 -21.87 -1.66 -12.77
CA LYS A 21 -23.28 -1.98 -12.98
C LYS A 21 -23.68 -1.76 -14.45
N MET A 22 -23.21 -0.70 -15.08
CA MET A 22 -23.46 -0.42 -16.49
C MET A 22 -22.79 -1.45 -17.41
N ASP A 23 -21.59 -1.92 -17.09
CA ASP A 23 -20.89 -2.92 -17.90
C ASP A 23 -21.52 -4.31 -17.76
N LEU A 24 -21.97 -4.70 -16.56
CA LEU A 24 -22.81 -5.90 -16.37
C LEU A 24 -24.16 -5.79 -17.10
N TYR A 25 -24.77 -4.60 -17.09
CA TYR A 25 -26.02 -4.35 -17.82
C TYR A 25 -25.82 -4.49 -19.33
N LYS A 26 -24.73 -3.92 -19.89
CA LYS A 26 -24.36 -4.11 -21.31
C LYS A 26 -24.13 -5.58 -21.64
N GLY A 27 -23.41 -6.31 -20.77
CA GLY A 27 -23.18 -7.75 -20.97
C GLY A 27 -24.48 -8.54 -21.06
N THR A 28 -25.41 -8.30 -20.13
CA THR A 28 -26.73 -8.96 -20.11
C THR A 28 -27.58 -8.57 -21.32
N PHE A 29 -27.54 -7.29 -21.73
CA PHE A 29 -28.22 -6.80 -22.92
C PHE A 29 -27.73 -7.48 -24.21
N VAL A 30 -26.40 -7.63 -24.38
CA VAL A 30 -25.81 -8.33 -25.53
C VAL A 30 -26.26 -9.78 -25.56
N VAL A 31 -26.22 -10.46 -24.42
CA VAL A 31 -26.67 -11.86 -24.30
C VAL A 31 -28.14 -12.00 -24.70
N CYS A 32 -29.02 -11.11 -24.20
CA CYS A 32 -30.43 -11.09 -24.58
C CYS A 32 -30.64 -10.82 -26.08
N ILE A 33 -29.85 -9.93 -26.69
CA ILE A 33 -29.92 -9.68 -28.13
C ILE A 33 -29.55 -10.92 -28.92
N VAL A 34 -28.47 -11.61 -28.56
CA VAL A 34 -28.03 -12.82 -29.27
C VAL A 34 -29.09 -13.92 -29.21
N TYR A 35 -29.63 -14.18 -28.01
CA TYR A 35 -30.71 -15.18 -27.83
C TYR A 35 -32.03 -14.75 -28.48
N GLY A 36 -32.35 -13.45 -28.48
CA GLY A 36 -33.54 -12.92 -29.13
C GLY A 36 -33.48 -13.00 -30.66
N LEU A 37 -32.33 -12.65 -31.25
CA LEU A 37 -32.11 -12.74 -32.69
C LEU A 37 -32.12 -14.19 -33.19
N SER A 38 -31.48 -15.11 -32.48
CA SER A 38 -31.50 -16.53 -32.84
C SER A 38 -32.90 -17.11 -32.76
N ALA A 39 -33.69 -16.75 -31.74
CA ALA A 39 -35.09 -17.15 -31.63
C ALA A 39 -35.95 -16.56 -32.76
N PHE A 40 -35.73 -15.29 -33.11
CA PHE A 40 -36.42 -14.63 -34.21
C PHE A 40 -36.11 -15.30 -35.56
N LEU A 41 -34.83 -15.61 -35.83
CA LEU A 41 -34.42 -16.32 -37.05
C LEU A 41 -35.06 -17.72 -37.12
N LEU A 42 -35.09 -18.46 -36.01
CA LEU A 42 -35.77 -19.75 -35.94
C LEU A 42 -37.26 -19.64 -36.27
N LEU A 43 -37.93 -18.62 -35.72
CA LEU A 43 -39.35 -18.38 -35.97
C LEU A 43 -39.61 -18.04 -37.45
N VAL A 44 -38.77 -17.21 -38.07
CA VAL A 44 -38.84 -16.90 -39.51
C VAL A 44 -38.68 -18.17 -40.34
N VAL A 45 -37.70 -19.03 -40.03
CA VAL A 45 -37.49 -20.30 -40.75
C VAL A 45 -38.69 -21.24 -40.61
N ILE A 46 -39.35 -21.28 -39.45
CA ILE A 46 -40.54 -22.11 -39.24
C ILE A 46 -41.74 -21.58 -40.04
N LEU A 47 -41.96 -20.26 -40.08
CA LEU A 47 -43.13 -19.66 -40.73
C LEU A 47 -43.02 -19.63 -42.26
N PHE A 48 -41.81 -19.46 -42.81
CA PHE A 48 -41.62 -19.22 -44.25
C PHE A 48 -41.09 -20.43 -45.02
N THR A 49 -40.79 -21.56 -44.36
CA THR A 49 -40.23 -22.75 -45.04
C THR A 49 -40.94 -24.04 -44.61
N GLU A 50 -41.46 -24.80 -45.57
CA GLU A 50 -42.08 -26.11 -45.32
C GLU A 50 -41.11 -27.11 -44.69
N TRP A 51 -39.83 -27.04 -45.09
CA TRP A 51 -38.75 -27.81 -44.47
C TRP A 51 -38.58 -27.49 -42.98
N GLY A 52 -38.68 -26.20 -42.61
CA GLY A 52 -38.59 -25.77 -41.21
C GLY A 52 -39.75 -26.30 -40.36
N LYS A 53 -40.96 -26.32 -40.92
CA LYS A 53 -42.14 -26.85 -40.24
C LYS A 53 -42.03 -28.36 -39.99
N GLU A 54 -41.60 -29.15 -40.97
CA GLU A 54 -41.52 -30.61 -40.83
C GLU A 54 -40.32 -31.06 -39.98
N TYR A 55 -39.12 -30.49 -40.19
CA TYR A 55 -37.95 -30.90 -39.43
C TYR A 55 -37.93 -30.34 -38.00
N ILE A 56 -38.29 -29.08 -37.78
CA ILE A 56 -38.15 -28.46 -36.46
C ILE A 56 -39.30 -28.87 -35.53
N TYR A 57 -40.53 -28.97 -36.03
CA TYR A 57 -41.70 -29.27 -35.20
C TYR A 57 -41.84 -30.78 -34.91
N ASP A 58 -41.62 -31.66 -35.89
CA ASP A 58 -41.83 -33.10 -35.69
C ASP A 58 -40.59 -33.84 -35.19
N ARG A 59 -39.38 -33.34 -35.47
CA ARG A 59 -38.12 -34.05 -35.15
C ARG A 59 -37.27 -33.38 -34.08
N PHE A 60 -37.27 -32.05 -34.00
CA PHE A 60 -36.40 -31.28 -33.09
C PHE A 60 -37.14 -30.46 -32.02
N ALA A 61 -38.46 -30.58 -31.87
CA ALA A 61 -39.22 -29.88 -30.83
C ALA A 61 -38.64 -30.04 -29.41
N PRO A 62 -38.15 -31.23 -28.97
CA PRO A 62 -37.51 -31.36 -27.66
C PRO A 62 -36.26 -30.48 -27.51
N ALA A 63 -35.48 -30.31 -28.58
CA ALA A 63 -34.29 -29.47 -28.58
C ALA A 63 -34.63 -27.97 -28.56
N VAL A 64 -35.68 -27.56 -29.26
CA VAL A 64 -36.15 -26.16 -29.25
C VAL A 64 -36.73 -25.78 -27.88
N ILE A 65 -37.52 -26.67 -27.27
CA ILE A 65 -38.10 -26.44 -25.94
C ILE A 65 -36.99 -26.31 -24.88
N THR A 66 -36.00 -27.20 -24.90
CA THR A 66 -34.85 -27.13 -23.97
C THR A 66 -34.01 -25.87 -24.19
N TYR A 67 -33.85 -25.40 -25.42
CA TYR A 67 -33.19 -24.14 -25.74
C TYR A 67 -33.95 -22.91 -25.16
N ILE A 68 -35.27 -22.85 -25.35
CA ILE A 68 -36.10 -21.75 -24.81
C ILE A 68 -36.08 -21.77 -23.28
N LEU A 69 -36.20 -22.95 -22.67
CA LEU A 69 -36.25 -23.09 -21.22
C LEU A 69 -34.88 -22.79 -20.58
N GLY A 70 -33.79 -23.23 -21.22
CA GLY A 70 -32.41 -22.93 -20.80
C GLY A 70 -32.08 -21.44 -20.90
N SER A 71 -32.46 -20.79 -22.01
CA SER A 71 -32.25 -19.34 -22.17
C SER A 71 -33.03 -18.52 -21.13
N LEU A 72 -34.25 -18.92 -20.79
CA LEU A 72 -35.06 -18.27 -19.76
C LEU A 72 -34.43 -18.40 -18.37
N ILE A 73 -33.87 -19.56 -18.01
CA ILE A 73 -33.13 -19.77 -16.75
C ILE A 73 -31.88 -18.87 -16.69
N ILE A 74 -31.11 -18.78 -17.78
CA ILE A 74 -29.90 -17.94 -17.84
C ILE A 74 -30.25 -16.46 -17.65
N ILE A 75 -31.32 -15.98 -18.29
CA ILE A 75 -31.75 -14.58 -18.15
C ILE A 75 -32.16 -14.28 -16.70
N ILE A 76 -32.93 -15.17 -16.06
CA ILE A 76 -33.30 -15.02 -14.64
C ILE A 76 -32.06 -15.00 -13.74
N TYR A 77 -31.09 -15.89 -13.99
CA TYR A 77 -29.84 -15.93 -13.25
C TYR A 77 -29.05 -14.62 -13.37
N LEU A 78 -28.90 -14.07 -14.58
CA LEU A 78 -28.19 -12.82 -14.83
C LEU A 78 -28.90 -11.61 -14.20
N LEU A 79 -30.24 -11.57 -14.23
CA LEU A 79 -31.02 -10.53 -13.55
C LEU A 79 -30.78 -10.56 -12.03
N ASN A 80 -30.83 -11.75 -11.42
CA ASN A 80 -30.51 -11.91 -10.00
C ASN A 80 -29.07 -11.51 -9.68
N ALA A 81 -28.11 -11.83 -10.54
CA ALA A 81 -26.72 -11.39 -10.36
C ALA A 81 -26.62 -9.85 -10.35
N ILE A 82 -27.35 -9.14 -11.22
CA ILE A 82 -27.37 -7.67 -11.24
C ILE A 82 -27.99 -7.09 -9.96
N PHE A 83 -29.12 -7.64 -9.50
CA PHE A 83 -29.81 -7.12 -8.31
C PHE A 83 -29.11 -7.46 -6.99
N THR A 84 -28.30 -8.52 -6.96
CA THR A 84 -27.55 -8.94 -5.77
C THR A 84 -26.20 -8.26 -5.64
N ILE A 85 -25.75 -7.50 -6.64
CA ILE A 85 -24.54 -6.69 -6.54
C ILE A 85 -24.75 -5.59 -5.50
N ARG A 86 -24.05 -5.74 -4.38
CA ARG A 86 -23.91 -4.71 -3.36
C ARG A 86 -22.64 -3.89 -3.63
N PRO A 87 -22.63 -2.59 -3.32
CA PRO A 87 -21.41 -1.80 -3.39
C PRO A 87 -20.37 -2.43 -2.46
N ARG A 88 -19.22 -2.82 -3.03
CA ARG A 88 -18.06 -3.28 -2.26
C ARG A 88 -17.15 -2.08 -2.02
N LYS A 89 -16.59 -1.99 -0.81
CA LYS A 89 -15.46 -1.10 -0.57
C LYS A 89 -14.33 -1.55 -1.51
N ILE A 90 -13.80 -0.62 -2.30
CA ILE A 90 -12.57 -0.87 -3.03
C ILE A 90 -11.48 -0.77 -1.98
N GLY A 91 -11.08 -1.92 -1.43
CA GLY A 91 -10.15 -1.97 -0.31
C GLY A 91 -8.80 -1.38 -0.70
N THR A 92 -8.56 -0.13 -0.31
CA THR A 92 -7.22 0.40 -0.06
C THR A 92 -6.77 0.10 1.36
N ASP A 93 -7.65 -0.52 2.17
CA ASP A 93 -7.43 -0.91 3.56
C ASP A 93 -6.25 -1.90 3.64
N MET A 94 -5.10 -1.40 4.09
CA MET A 94 -3.85 -2.16 4.25
C MET A 94 -3.71 -2.78 5.65
N ASP A 95 -4.73 -2.65 6.50
CA ASP A 95 -4.68 -3.01 7.92
C ASP A 95 -4.78 -4.52 8.19
N SER A 96 -4.90 -5.35 7.15
CA SER A 96 -5.05 -6.80 7.26
C SER A 96 -4.01 -7.57 6.45
N ASP A 97 -3.65 -8.77 6.92
CA ASP A 97 -2.68 -9.67 6.27
C ASP A 97 -3.11 -10.07 4.84
N ALA A 98 -4.41 -10.03 4.54
CA ALA A 98 -4.97 -10.39 3.25
C ALA A 98 -4.80 -9.30 2.17
N ASN A 99 -4.56 -8.04 2.57
CA ASN A 99 -4.51 -6.87 1.68
C ASN A 99 -3.18 -6.11 1.79
N ILE A 100 -2.08 -6.82 2.04
CA ILE A 100 -0.75 -6.19 2.02
C ILE A 100 -0.39 -5.84 0.57
N ILE A 101 -0.39 -4.54 0.28
CA ILE A 101 -0.02 -4.01 -1.02
C ILE A 101 1.35 -3.35 -0.87
N CYS A 102 2.30 -3.67 -1.75
CA CYS A 102 3.59 -2.97 -1.81
C CYS A 102 3.59 -1.89 -2.89
N PRO A 103 4.50 -0.89 -2.81
CA PRO A 103 4.72 0.03 -3.92
C PRO A 103 5.22 -0.66 -5.20
N ASP A 104 5.17 0.06 -6.31
CA ASP A 104 5.46 -0.50 -7.63
C ASP A 104 6.95 -0.88 -7.74
N TYR A 105 7.22 -2.11 -8.16
CA TYR A 105 8.57 -2.69 -8.25
C TYR A 105 9.28 -2.87 -6.90
N TRP A 106 8.51 -3.11 -5.84
CA TRP A 106 9.02 -3.46 -4.52
C TRP A 106 8.72 -4.93 -4.19
N LYS A 107 9.57 -5.53 -3.37
CA LYS A 107 9.46 -6.91 -2.88
C LYS A 107 8.89 -6.92 -1.48
N LEU A 108 7.94 -7.82 -1.24
CA LEU A 108 7.45 -8.11 0.10
C LEU A 108 8.45 -9.03 0.80
N GLU A 109 8.90 -8.63 1.98
CA GLU A 109 9.83 -9.39 2.82
C GLU A 109 9.25 -9.59 4.22
N LYS A 110 9.53 -10.75 4.82
CA LYS A 110 9.23 -10.99 6.23
C LYS A 110 10.19 -10.17 7.11
N VAL A 111 9.66 -9.46 8.09
CA VAL A 111 10.46 -8.70 9.05
C VAL A 111 11.20 -9.66 9.99
N PRO A 112 12.52 -9.52 10.18
CA PRO A 112 13.25 -10.32 11.16
C PRO A 112 12.72 -10.12 12.59
N ASP A 113 12.66 -11.18 13.39
CA ASP A 113 12.12 -11.13 14.76
C ASP A 113 12.88 -10.16 15.67
N SER A 114 14.20 -9.99 15.45
CA SER A 114 15.02 -9.02 16.17
C SER A 114 14.57 -7.58 15.92
N LEU A 115 14.38 -7.23 14.64
CA LEU A 115 13.93 -5.89 14.23
C LEU A 115 12.49 -5.63 14.69
N LYS A 116 11.62 -6.63 14.59
CA LYS A 116 10.24 -6.56 15.07
C LYS A 116 10.17 -6.24 16.57
N THR A 117 10.99 -6.92 17.37
CA THR A 117 11.04 -6.72 18.82
C THR A 117 11.53 -5.32 19.15
N GLU A 118 12.50 -4.78 18.41
CA GLU A 118 13.02 -3.42 18.61
C GLU A 118 12.00 -2.33 18.31
N ILE A 119 11.36 -2.39 17.14
CA ILE A 119 10.28 -1.47 16.77
C ILE A 119 9.16 -1.52 17.82
N MET A 120 8.82 -2.71 18.30
CA MET A 120 7.78 -2.88 19.32
C MET A 120 8.21 -2.33 20.70
N ASN A 121 9.47 -2.52 21.09
CA ASN A 121 10.01 -1.95 22.32
C ASN A 121 10.00 -0.42 22.29
N ASN A 122 10.25 0.16 21.13
CA ASN A 122 10.15 1.61 20.93
C ASN A 122 8.73 2.13 21.20
N ASN A 123 7.72 1.37 20.78
CA ASN A 123 6.32 1.75 21.01
C ASN A 123 5.92 1.72 22.49
N ILE A 124 6.48 0.78 23.28
CA ILE A 124 6.04 0.49 24.66
C ILE A 124 6.85 1.26 25.70
N ASN A 125 8.14 1.48 25.47
CA ASN A 125 9.01 2.09 26.49
C ASN A 125 8.90 3.62 26.58
N ASN A 126 8.06 4.28 25.77
CA ASN A 126 7.89 5.73 25.82
C ASN A 126 7.35 6.12 27.22
N SER A 127 8.22 6.76 28.02
CA SER A 127 8.05 6.99 29.47
C SER A 127 6.83 7.85 29.86
N SER A 128 6.02 8.26 28.88
CA SER A 128 4.79 9.03 29.04
C SER A 128 3.53 8.19 28.85
N SER A 129 3.51 6.90 29.23
CA SER A 129 2.29 6.04 29.25
C SER A 129 1.47 5.99 27.95
N LYS A 130 2.03 6.46 26.82
CA LYS A 130 1.35 6.60 25.54
C LYS A 130 2.22 5.98 24.47
N ASN A 131 1.74 4.86 23.95
CA ASN A 131 2.28 4.24 22.75
C ASN A 131 2.33 5.26 21.61
N ILE A 132 3.38 5.21 20.77
CA ILE A 132 3.50 6.04 19.56
C ILE A 132 2.32 5.76 18.62
N ILE A 133 2.00 4.46 18.46
CA ILE A 133 0.82 3.96 17.76
C ILE A 133 0.05 3.04 18.74
N PRO A 134 -1.01 3.55 19.41
CA PRO A 134 -1.76 2.82 20.43
C PRO A 134 -2.39 1.51 19.98
N GLN A 135 -2.75 1.41 18.70
CA GLN A 135 -3.37 0.23 18.09
C GLN A 135 -2.40 -0.96 18.01
N ILE A 136 -1.09 -0.71 18.06
CA ILE A 136 -0.06 -1.73 17.98
C ILE A 136 0.38 -2.09 19.39
N ASN A 137 0.14 -3.33 19.81
CA ASN A 137 0.63 -3.85 21.09
C ASN A 137 1.47 -5.12 20.86
N ARG A 138 2.21 -5.54 21.89
CA ARG A 138 3.10 -6.72 21.83
C ARG A 138 2.37 -8.02 21.48
N GLU A 139 1.07 -8.10 21.76
CA GLU A 139 0.24 -9.29 21.54
C GLU A 139 -0.33 -9.33 20.12
N THR A 140 -0.69 -8.17 19.55
CA THR A 140 -1.25 -7.99 18.19
C THR A 140 -0.17 -7.74 17.12
N ASN A 141 0.95 -8.44 17.26
CA ASN A 141 2.16 -8.44 16.43
C ASN A 141 1.96 -8.71 14.90
N ALA A 142 0.73 -8.66 14.40
CA ALA A 142 0.34 -8.85 13.00
C ALA A 142 0.84 -7.71 12.10
N ASN A 143 0.73 -6.45 12.53
CA ASN A 143 1.00 -5.28 11.69
C ASN A 143 2.48 -5.02 11.35
N LEU A 144 3.39 -5.88 11.81
CA LEU A 144 4.84 -5.82 11.59
C LEU A 144 5.39 -7.15 11.05
N GLN A 145 4.55 -8.04 10.54
CA GLN A 145 5.03 -9.31 10.00
C GLN A 145 5.81 -9.12 8.70
N TYR A 146 5.37 -8.17 7.87
CA TYR A 146 5.95 -7.92 6.57
C TYR A 146 6.32 -6.45 6.37
N ARG A 147 7.31 -6.24 5.51
CA ARG A 147 7.71 -4.92 5.02
C ARG A 147 7.93 -5.02 3.52
N CYS A 148 7.82 -3.90 2.82
CA CYS A 148 8.20 -3.82 1.43
C CYS A 148 9.58 -3.16 1.32
N VAL A 149 10.45 -3.75 0.52
CA VAL A 149 11.79 -3.25 0.21
C VAL A 149 11.87 -3.07 -1.30
N TYR A 150 12.50 -1.99 -1.76
CA TYR A 150 12.66 -1.76 -3.19
C TYR A 150 13.45 -2.89 -3.87
N ASP A 151 13.20 -3.14 -5.16
CA ASP A 151 13.94 -4.17 -5.90
C ASP A 151 15.27 -3.61 -6.46
N ASN A 152 16.40 -4.11 -5.94
CA ASN A 152 17.72 -3.75 -6.44
C ASN A 152 17.95 -4.09 -7.91
N ASN A 153 17.23 -5.07 -8.47
CA ASN A 153 17.33 -5.42 -9.89
C ASN A 153 16.68 -4.36 -10.80
N VAL A 154 15.79 -3.52 -10.23
CA VAL A 154 15.08 -2.46 -10.96
C VAL A 154 15.75 -1.12 -10.72
N TYR A 155 16.05 -0.79 -9.47
CA TYR A 155 16.53 0.53 -9.07
C TYR A 155 18.05 0.62 -8.89
N GLY A 156 18.77 -0.49 -9.00
CA GLY A 156 20.20 -0.59 -8.68
C GLY A 156 20.45 -0.73 -7.17
N ASN A 157 21.69 -0.56 -6.74
CA ASN A 157 22.00 -0.57 -5.31
C ASN A 157 21.53 0.73 -4.60
N THR A 158 21.59 0.77 -3.27
CA THR A 158 21.06 1.90 -2.51
C THR A 158 21.75 3.23 -2.81
N ASN A 159 23.05 3.21 -3.16
CA ASN A 159 23.77 4.42 -3.58
C ASN A 159 23.24 4.95 -4.92
N GLU A 160 22.95 4.05 -5.87
CA GLU A 160 22.38 4.41 -7.17
C GLU A 160 20.96 4.97 -7.02
N LEU A 161 20.12 4.33 -6.20
CA LEU A 161 18.78 4.82 -5.89
C LEU A 161 18.82 6.17 -5.16
N LEU A 162 19.72 6.35 -4.20
CA LEU A 162 19.91 7.64 -3.50
C LEU A 162 20.30 8.74 -4.48
N ARG A 163 21.26 8.48 -5.36
CA ARG A 163 21.68 9.43 -6.40
C ARG A 163 20.52 9.77 -7.32
N MET A 164 19.77 8.76 -7.78
CA MET A 164 18.60 8.95 -8.64
C MET A 164 17.55 9.85 -7.96
N LYS A 165 17.19 9.56 -6.71
CA LYS A 165 16.21 10.35 -5.95
C LYS A 165 16.66 11.80 -5.76
N ASN A 166 17.92 12.03 -5.44
CA ASN A 166 18.46 13.39 -5.30
C ASN A 166 18.54 14.16 -6.63
N THR A 167 18.78 13.48 -7.76
CA THR A 167 18.76 14.10 -9.10
C THR A 167 17.34 14.49 -9.53
N LEU A 168 16.33 13.72 -9.13
CA LEU A 168 14.92 13.96 -9.47
C LEU A 168 14.22 14.92 -8.51
N ALA A 169 14.87 15.31 -7.42
CA ALA A 169 14.28 16.17 -6.42
C ALA A 169 14.27 17.65 -6.86
N ASP A 170 13.18 18.35 -6.53
CA ASP A 170 13.04 19.80 -6.79
C ASP A 170 13.99 20.66 -5.94
N THR A 171 14.42 20.14 -4.79
CA THR A 171 15.36 20.79 -3.87
C THR A 171 16.72 20.11 -3.96
N ALA A 172 17.79 20.85 -3.67
CA ALA A 172 19.13 20.25 -3.62
C ALA A 172 19.22 19.25 -2.45
N TYR A 173 19.41 17.97 -2.77
CA TYR A 173 19.73 16.87 -1.85
C TYR A 173 18.78 16.66 -0.64
N PRO A 174 17.45 16.51 -0.83
CA PRO A 174 16.54 16.27 0.29
C PRO A 174 16.64 14.85 0.85
N TYR A 175 17.30 13.92 0.13
CA TYR A 175 17.50 12.55 0.58
C TYR A 175 18.91 12.36 1.13
N TYR A 176 18.99 11.75 2.30
CA TYR A 176 20.22 11.45 3.02
C TYR A 176 20.52 9.96 3.04
N ALA A 177 21.81 9.64 3.09
CA ALA A 177 22.29 8.28 3.35
C ALA A 177 22.11 7.94 4.84
N GLY A 178 21.41 6.84 5.12
CA GLY A 178 21.26 6.27 6.45
C GLY A 178 22.01 4.95 6.58
N PHE A 179 22.53 4.67 7.77
CA PHE A 179 23.40 3.53 8.01
C PHE A 179 22.92 2.65 9.17
N ASN A 180 23.40 1.41 9.26
CA ASN A 180 23.30 0.63 10.50
C ASN A 180 24.55 0.75 11.36
N ASN A 181 25.57 1.52 10.95
CA ASN A 181 26.82 1.66 11.69
C ASN A 181 27.35 3.10 11.70
N PHE A 182 27.66 3.64 12.89
CA PHE A 182 28.26 4.96 13.06
C PHE A 182 29.60 5.09 12.31
N ASN A 183 30.45 4.06 12.39
CA ASN A 183 31.74 4.07 11.69
C ASN A 183 31.52 4.11 10.18
N ASN A 184 30.52 3.38 9.68
CA ASN A 184 30.18 3.39 8.25
C ASN A 184 29.68 4.77 7.83
N ALA A 185 28.77 5.36 8.61
CA ALA A 185 28.26 6.70 8.36
C ALA A 185 29.39 7.74 8.38
N SER A 186 30.22 7.76 9.42
CA SER A 186 31.36 8.68 9.55
C SER A 186 32.30 8.57 8.35
N ASN A 187 32.73 7.35 7.99
CA ASN A 187 33.61 7.11 6.85
C ASN A 187 32.96 7.54 5.52
N TYR A 188 31.67 7.30 5.34
CA TYR A 188 30.92 7.71 4.16
C TYR A 188 30.88 9.24 4.01
N TYR A 189 30.60 9.97 5.11
CA TYR A 189 30.55 11.43 5.08
C TYR A 189 31.94 12.06 4.96
N VAL A 190 33.00 11.46 5.53
CA VAL A 190 34.38 11.87 5.29
C VAL A 190 34.75 11.72 3.81
N ALA A 191 34.39 10.59 3.18
CA ALA A 191 34.61 10.38 1.75
C ALA A 191 33.85 11.40 0.89
N GLN A 192 32.58 11.68 1.21
CA GLN A 192 31.80 12.72 0.52
C GLN A 192 32.42 14.12 0.67
N ALA A 193 32.84 14.50 1.88
CA ALA A 193 33.48 15.79 2.12
C ALA A 193 34.81 15.93 1.35
N ALA A 194 35.56 14.84 1.24
CA ALA A 194 36.77 14.75 0.43
C ALA A 194 36.51 14.61 -1.08
N LYS A 195 35.24 14.55 -1.51
CA LYS A 195 34.81 14.33 -2.92
C LYS A 195 35.41 13.07 -3.54
N VAL A 196 35.58 12.02 -2.74
CA VAL A 196 36.05 10.71 -3.20
C VAL A 196 34.91 9.69 -3.14
N ASN A 197 34.99 8.67 -4.00
CA ASN A 197 34.00 7.59 -4.00
C ASN A 197 34.14 6.76 -2.71
N SER A 198 33.05 6.68 -1.95
CA SER A 198 32.94 5.76 -0.83
C SER A 198 32.69 4.34 -1.33
N SER A 199 33.44 3.36 -0.81
CA SER A 199 33.12 1.93 -0.97
C SER A 199 31.96 1.47 -0.08
N ILE A 200 31.56 2.31 0.88
CA ILE A 200 30.46 2.06 1.81
C ILE A 200 29.15 2.43 1.13
N ILE A 201 28.21 1.48 1.13
CA ILE A 201 26.87 1.62 0.57
C ILE A 201 25.90 1.86 1.73
N PRO A 202 25.01 2.85 1.64
CA PRO A 202 23.99 3.09 2.67
C PRO A 202 22.99 1.94 2.72
N GLU A 203 22.56 1.61 3.93
CA GLU A 203 21.48 0.65 4.16
C GLU A 203 20.09 1.29 4.00
N TYR A 204 19.98 2.60 4.28
CA TYR A 204 18.72 3.34 4.19
C TYR A 204 18.83 4.62 3.37
N ILE A 205 17.70 5.03 2.81
CA ILE A 205 17.51 6.36 2.22
C ILE A 205 16.52 7.09 3.09
N ILE A 206 16.92 8.25 3.59
CA ILE A 206 16.17 8.98 4.61
C ILE A 206 15.75 10.34 4.05
N LYS A 207 14.55 10.80 4.39
CA LYS A 207 14.06 12.15 4.05
C LYS A 207 13.27 12.74 5.22
N GLU A 208 13.53 13.99 5.57
CA GLU A 208 12.68 14.70 6.52
C GLU A 208 11.30 14.99 5.88
N PRO A 209 10.18 14.61 6.53
CA PRO A 209 8.85 14.97 6.03
C PRO A 209 8.66 16.50 6.08
N LYS A 210 8.07 17.08 5.03
CA LYS A 210 7.77 18.53 5.01
C LYS A 210 6.73 18.86 6.07
N LYS A 211 6.98 19.88 6.90
CA LYS A 211 6.04 20.31 7.96
C LYS A 211 4.67 20.77 7.43
N GLN A 212 4.60 21.13 6.15
CA GLN A 212 3.38 21.53 5.46
C GLN A 212 2.66 20.36 4.78
N SER A 213 3.16 19.13 4.90
CA SER A 213 2.53 17.95 4.31
C SER A 213 1.15 17.72 4.92
N GLU A 214 0.21 17.23 4.11
CA GLU A 214 -1.04 16.70 4.64
C GLU A 214 -0.69 15.50 5.53
N HIS A 215 -1.35 15.30 6.67
CA HIS A 215 -1.04 14.20 7.60
C HIS A 215 0.42 14.15 8.14
N TYR A 216 1.09 15.30 8.26
CA TYR A 216 2.46 15.38 8.81
C TYR A 216 2.61 14.69 10.19
N GLN A 217 1.60 14.80 11.06
CA GLN A 217 1.65 14.20 12.40
C GLN A 217 1.59 12.67 12.35
N GLU A 218 0.81 12.11 11.43
CA GLU A 218 0.68 10.67 11.20
C GLU A 218 1.97 10.12 10.58
N LEU A 219 2.55 10.84 9.61
CA LEU A 219 3.87 10.50 9.05
C LEU A 219 4.97 10.55 10.10
N LYS A 220 4.92 11.53 11.00
CA LYS A 220 5.84 11.63 12.13
C LYS A 220 5.69 10.45 13.08
N LYS A 221 4.46 10.06 13.47
CA LYS A 221 4.21 8.86 14.29
C LYS A 221 4.72 7.60 13.59
N TYR A 222 4.44 7.45 12.30
CA TYR A 222 4.94 6.35 11.48
C TYR A 222 6.47 6.30 11.52
N ALA A 223 7.14 7.41 11.20
CA ALA A 223 8.59 7.52 11.18
C ALA A 223 9.21 7.21 12.55
N MET A 224 8.68 7.79 13.62
CA MET A 224 9.12 7.52 14.99
C MET A 224 8.97 6.05 15.36
N PHE A 225 7.86 5.43 14.96
CA PHE A 225 7.59 4.03 15.22
C PHE A 225 8.55 3.11 14.44
N VAL A 226 8.52 3.14 13.10
CA VAL A 226 9.31 2.23 12.25
C VAL A 226 10.81 2.55 12.30
N GLY A 227 11.15 3.82 12.49
CA GLY A 227 12.50 4.34 12.66
C GLY A 227 13.10 4.05 14.04
N ALA A 228 12.26 3.58 14.97
CA ALA A 228 12.60 3.41 16.38
C ALA A 228 13.13 4.70 17.06
N TYR A 229 12.73 5.89 16.57
CA TYR A 229 13.18 7.18 17.11
C TYR A 229 12.41 7.52 18.40
N SER A 230 13.01 7.30 19.57
CA SER A 230 12.45 7.76 20.83
C SER A 230 13.55 8.05 21.85
N THR A 231 13.32 9.09 22.64
CA THR A 231 14.10 9.37 23.85
C THR A 231 14.06 8.26 24.90
N SER A 232 13.14 7.29 24.77
CA SER A 232 13.08 6.12 25.67
C SER A 232 13.75 4.85 25.12
N ASN A 233 14.29 4.88 23.89
CA ASN A 233 15.00 3.75 23.30
C ASN A 233 16.49 4.06 23.10
N ILE A 234 17.24 4.07 24.21
CA ILE A 234 18.68 4.41 24.27
C ILE A 234 19.54 3.47 23.41
N SER A 235 19.08 2.22 23.21
CA SER A 235 19.79 1.15 22.47
C SER A 235 19.83 1.33 20.96
N ILE A 236 19.15 2.35 20.39
CA ILE A 236 19.22 2.66 18.95
C ILE A 236 20.52 3.38 18.55
N PHE A 237 21.33 3.81 19.52
CA PHE A 237 22.62 4.44 19.26
C PHE A 237 23.79 3.67 19.90
N THR A 238 23.56 2.48 20.46
CA THR A 238 24.66 1.62 20.92
C THR A 238 25.44 1.08 19.72
N ALA A 239 26.73 1.38 19.70
CA ALA A 239 27.65 0.84 18.71
C ALA A 239 27.53 -0.69 18.67
N ASN A 240 27.45 -1.26 17.46
CA ASN A 240 27.35 -2.69 17.17
C ASN A 240 26.01 -3.39 17.52
N ASN A 241 24.95 -2.65 17.84
CA ASN A 241 23.60 -3.22 17.72
C ASN A 241 23.21 -3.30 16.23
N SER A 242 23.14 -4.51 15.67
CA SER A 242 22.87 -4.77 14.25
C SER A 242 21.50 -4.28 13.77
N ASN A 243 20.62 -3.90 14.69
CA ASN A 243 19.20 -3.63 14.43
C ASN A 243 18.79 -2.17 14.71
N ALA A 244 19.71 -1.40 15.29
CA ALA A 244 19.57 0.02 15.58
C ALA A 244 19.70 0.85 14.29
N LEU A 245 18.65 1.58 13.91
CA LEU A 245 18.69 2.54 12.80
C LEU A 245 19.65 3.68 13.11
N ARG A 246 20.76 3.77 12.36
CA ARG A 246 21.86 4.71 12.62
C ARG A 246 21.90 5.84 11.59
N VAL A 247 21.76 7.03 12.13
CA VAL A 247 22.39 8.26 11.66
C VAL A 247 22.21 8.67 10.18
N SER A 248 21.31 9.62 9.99
CA SER A 248 21.25 10.59 8.89
C SER A 248 22.26 11.71 9.14
N ALA A 249 23.00 12.18 8.14
CA ALA A 249 23.87 13.38 8.14
C ALA A 249 24.89 13.59 9.30
N PRO A 250 26.00 14.33 9.09
CA PRO A 250 26.95 14.71 10.14
C PRO A 250 26.31 15.37 11.37
N GLU A 251 25.17 16.04 11.18
CA GLU A 251 24.45 16.75 12.24
C GLU A 251 23.68 15.83 13.18
N TYR A 252 23.44 14.58 12.81
CA TYR A 252 22.91 13.56 13.72
C TYR A 252 24.00 12.55 14.11
N LEU A 253 25.25 12.77 13.66
CA LEU A 253 26.45 12.01 14.01
C LEU A 253 27.14 12.53 15.27
N GLU A 254 26.52 13.34 16.16
CA GLU A 254 27.29 13.97 17.26
C GLU A 254 28.14 12.94 18.03
N SER A 255 29.43 12.99 17.73
CA SER A 255 30.42 12.05 18.20
C SER A 255 30.78 12.44 19.62
N ALA A 256 30.89 11.44 20.50
CA ALA A 256 31.85 11.44 21.61
C ALA A 256 31.80 12.58 22.65
N THR A 257 30.80 13.48 22.66
CA THR A 257 30.61 14.46 23.74
C THR A 257 29.28 14.21 24.45
N ASN A 258 29.17 14.70 25.68
CA ASN A 258 28.17 14.33 26.70
C ASN A 258 26.70 14.70 26.38
N ASN A 259 26.32 14.87 25.11
CA ASN A 259 25.06 15.49 24.69
C ASN A 259 24.12 14.60 23.84
N ARG A 260 24.15 13.28 24.08
CA ARG A 260 23.24 12.31 23.42
C ARG A 260 21.76 12.73 23.44
N GLY A 261 21.32 13.42 24.50
CA GLY A 261 19.94 13.92 24.62
C GLY A 261 19.54 14.91 23.52
N ASN A 262 20.46 15.73 23.01
CA ASN A 262 20.15 16.70 21.94
C ASN A 262 19.94 16.01 20.59
N VAL A 263 20.72 14.98 20.29
CA VAL A 263 20.54 14.15 19.08
C VAL A 263 19.19 13.43 19.12
N TRP A 264 18.78 12.92 20.28
CA TRP A 264 17.50 12.21 20.43
C TRP A 264 16.33 13.13 20.15
N LYS A 265 16.40 14.33 20.73
CA LYS A 265 15.38 15.35 20.54
C LYS A 265 15.32 15.77 19.07
N LYS A 266 16.45 15.88 18.37
CA LYS A 266 16.46 16.16 16.92
C LYS A 266 15.73 15.07 16.12
N TYR A 267 16.02 13.79 16.38
CA TYR A 267 15.32 12.67 15.73
C TYR A 267 13.83 12.63 16.06
N GLU A 268 13.46 12.91 17.30
CA GLU A 268 12.06 12.96 17.73
C GLU A 268 11.34 14.19 17.16
N ASP A 269 12.02 15.32 17.01
CA ASP A 269 11.45 16.56 16.47
C ASP A 269 11.27 16.48 14.95
N GLU A 270 12.28 16.01 14.24
CA GLU A 270 12.32 15.97 12.76
C GLU A 270 11.74 14.67 12.19
N ALA A 271 11.82 13.56 12.94
CA ALA A 271 11.22 12.25 12.62
C ALA A 271 11.39 11.84 11.14
N PRO A 272 12.63 11.66 10.69
CA PRO A 272 12.89 11.52 9.27
C PRO A 272 12.45 10.14 8.74
N LEU A 273 11.77 10.14 7.59
CA LEU A 273 11.20 8.97 6.95
C LEU A 273 12.26 8.10 6.28
N ILE A 274 12.13 6.78 6.43
CA ILE A 274 12.86 5.79 5.62
C ILE A 274 12.12 5.60 4.31
N CYS A 275 12.78 5.82 3.17
CA CYS A 275 12.17 5.88 1.84
C CYS A 275 12.55 4.72 0.91
N ASN A 276 13.31 3.75 1.39
CA ASN A 276 13.64 2.51 0.68
C ASN A 276 13.03 1.26 1.34
N VAL A 277 12.34 1.43 2.47
CA VAL A 277 11.62 0.39 3.21
C VAL A 277 10.32 0.98 3.74
N VAL A 278 9.21 0.27 3.54
CA VAL A 278 7.88 0.69 4.03
C VAL A 278 7.18 -0.45 4.75
N TYR A 279 6.36 -0.13 5.75
CA TYR A 279 5.53 -1.08 6.50
C TYR A 279 4.06 -0.81 6.19
N PRO A 280 3.51 -1.43 5.12
CA PRO A 280 2.13 -1.24 4.65
C PRO A 280 1.06 -1.28 5.73
N GLN A 281 1.14 -2.26 6.63
CA GLN A 281 0.09 -2.50 7.62
C GLN A 281 0.11 -1.45 8.73
N VAL A 282 1.29 -0.92 9.06
CA VAL A 282 1.42 0.20 9.99
C VAL A 282 0.79 1.46 9.39
N LEU A 283 1.05 1.74 8.10
CA LEU A 283 0.40 2.85 7.40
C LEU A 283 -1.12 2.64 7.31
N GLY A 284 -1.58 1.43 7.01
CA GLY A 284 -3.00 1.05 6.98
C GLY A 284 -3.73 1.36 8.29
N LEU A 285 -3.08 1.12 9.44
CA LEU A 285 -3.65 1.51 10.74
C LEU A 285 -3.80 3.02 10.92
N LEU A 286 -2.85 3.80 10.42
CA LEU A 286 -2.91 5.26 10.47
C LEU A 286 -3.94 5.80 9.47
N ASP A 287 -4.15 5.08 8.38
CA ASP A 287 -5.14 5.37 7.36
C ASP A 287 -6.58 5.04 7.78
N ASN A 288 -6.79 4.18 8.80
CA ASN A 288 -8.12 3.74 9.20
C ASN A 288 -9.06 4.89 9.61
N ASP A 289 -8.51 5.97 10.16
CA ASP A 289 -9.25 7.16 10.58
C ASP A 289 -9.37 8.22 9.46
N THR A 290 -8.74 7.99 8.31
CA THR A 290 -8.77 8.90 7.16
C THR A 290 -9.99 8.64 6.26
N ARG A 291 -10.41 9.66 5.50
CA ARG A 291 -11.63 9.55 4.67
C ARG A 291 -11.41 8.63 3.47
N GLY A 292 -10.23 8.69 2.87
CA GLY A 292 -9.80 7.87 1.74
C GLY A 292 -9.25 6.49 2.12
N LYS A 293 -8.94 6.26 3.39
CA LYS A 293 -8.29 5.03 3.89
C LYS A 293 -6.96 4.70 3.22
N ASN A 294 -6.26 5.73 2.77
CA ASN A 294 -4.95 5.64 2.11
C ASN A 294 -4.21 6.99 2.11
N GLU A 295 -4.71 8.00 2.84
CA GLU A 295 -4.23 9.38 2.72
C GLU A 295 -2.81 9.52 3.31
N VAL A 296 -2.54 8.88 4.46
CA VAL A 296 -1.19 8.81 5.07
C VAL A 296 -0.25 7.99 4.19
N SER A 297 -0.69 6.85 3.67
CA SER A 297 0.13 6.05 2.75
C SER A 297 0.48 6.81 1.47
N CYS A 298 -0.45 7.61 0.95
CA CYS A 298 -0.24 8.43 -0.23
C CYS A 298 0.67 9.63 0.05
N GLU A 299 0.55 10.28 1.21
CA GLU A 299 1.51 11.32 1.56
C GLU A 299 2.91 10.73 1.80
N TYR A 300 3.02 9.54 2.40
CA TYR A 300 4.30 8.83 2.49
C TYR A 300 4.91 8.59 1.10
N ALA A 301 4.11 8.09 0.15
CA ALA A 301 4.55 7.84 -1.22
C ALA A 301 5.05 9.12 -1.91
N LYS A 302 4.32 10.23 -1.73
CA LYS A 302 4.67 11.55 -2.27
C LYS A 302 5.94 12.10 -1.63
N GLU A 303 6.06 12.07 -0.30
CA GLU A 303 7.26 12.53 0.39
C GLU A 303 8.48 11.68 -0.01
N CYS A 304 8.36 10.35 0.00
CA CYS A 304 9.46 9.48 -0.37
C CYS A 304 9.72 9.38 -1.88
N GLY A 305 8.88 9.96 -2.73
CA GLY A 305 9.01 9.88 -4.19
C GLY A 305 8.93 8.43 -4.68
N VAL A 306 7.88 7.73 -4.25
CA VAL A 306 7.65 6.31 -4.53
C VAL A 306 6.34 6.18 -5.32
N SER A 307 6.38 5.41 -6.41
CA SER A 307 5.16 5.09 -7.16
C SER A 307 4.38 3.99 -6.44
N TRP A 308 3.10 4.24 -6.17
CA TRP A 308 2.22 3.28 -5.50
C TRP A 308 0.87 3.20 -6.23
N SER A 309 0.90 2.68 -7.46
CA SER A 309 -0.25 2.66 -8.36
C SER A 309 -1.51 2.01 -7.75
N SER A 310 -1.32 0.94 -6.99
CA SER A 310 -2.39 0.19 -6.31
C SER A 310 -3.17 1.01 -5.29
N LEU A 311 -2.55 2.01 -4.66
CA LEU A 311 -3.24 2.90 -3.71
C LEU A 311 -4.02 4.01 -4.39
N LYS A 312 -3.86 4.22 -5.71
CA LYS A 312 -4.57 5.25 -6.48
C LYS A 312 -4.50 6.63 -5.80
N CYS A 313 -3.31 7.00 -5.33
CA CYS A 313 -3.03 8.29 -4.74
C CYS A 313 -3.44 9.41 -5.70
N LYS A 314 -4.12 10.44 -5.16
CA LYS A 314 -4.69 11.54 -5.95
C LYS A 314 -3.64 12.60 -6.27
#